data_AF-A0A225UC53-F1
#
_entry.id   AF-A0A225UC53-F1
#
_cell.length_a   1.000
_cell.length_b   1.000
_cell.length_c   1.000
_cell.angle_alpha   90.00
_cell.angle_beta   90.00
_cell.angle_gamma   90.00
#
_symmetry.space_group_name_H-M   'P 1'
#
loop_
_entity.id
_entity.type
_entity.pdbx_description
1 polymer ?
#
loop_
_entity_poly.entity_id
_entity_poly.type
_entity_poly.pdbx_seq_one_letter_code
_entity_poly.pdbx_strand_id
1 'polypeptide(L)'
;MRLELLLLPLVFLYAEAADDDEKDLISQYIHVPTSCETENCVAGGCLFENCASPLSCKGGLCYFRGATYSVSHDRKCKTAVCEGGACIFDNTADAQCPGGGCQFVNVPKTLADGYCDGGGCTLQGSSHPSDLSGSLAA
;
A
#
# COMPACT_ATOMS: atom_id res chain seq x y z
N MET A 1 -23.56 50.30 35.40
CA MET A 1 -22.34 49.87 34.69
C MET A 1 -22.32 48.35 34.68
N ARG A 2 -22.40 47.77 33.48
CA ARG A 2 -22.38 46.32 33.25
C ARG A 2 -20.92 45.85 33.29
N LEU A 3 -20.61 44.81 34.06
CA LEU A 3 -19.32 44.13 34.03
C LEU A 3 -19.58 42.70 33.58
N GLU A 4 -19.31 42.45 32.30
CA GLU A 4 -19.56 41.21 31.60
C GLU A 4 -18.58 40.13 32.05
N LEU A 5 -19.10 39.03 32.59
CA LEU A 5 -18.35 37.82 32.93
C LEU A 5 -18.31 36.92 31.69
N LEU A 6 -17.26 37.02 30.87
CA LEU A 6 -17.06 36.13 29.72
C LEU A 6 -16.32 34.87 30.17
N LEU A 7 -17.10 33.83 30.50
CA LEU A 7 -16.67 32.44 30.55
C LEU A 7 -16.45 31.94 29.11
N LEU A 8 -15.20 31.80 28.68
CA LEU A 8 -14.85 31.08 27.45
C LEU A 8 -14.90 29.57 27.72
N PRO A 9 -15.77 28.79 27.05
CA PRO A 9 -15.63 27.34 27.08
C PRO A 9 -14.49 26.95 26.13
N LEU A 10 -13.65 26.03 26.63
CA LEU A 10 -12.67 25.29 25.84
C LEU A 10 -13.33 24.74 24.57
N VAL A 11 -12.79 25.10 23.41
CA VAL A 11 -12.96 24.31 22.20
C VAL A 11 -11.56 23.96 21.72
N PHE A 12 -11.01 22.88 22.30
CA PHE A 12 -9.98 22.13 21.62
C PHE A 12 -10.64 21.51 20.40
N LEU A 13 -10.50 22.15 19.24
CA LEU A 13 -10.70 21.47 17.97
C LEU A 13 -9.57 20.44 17.84
N TYR A 14 -9.88 19.21 18.21
CA TYR A 14 -9.12 18.06 17.75
C TYR A 14 -9.34 17.97 16.24
N ALA A 15 -8.31 18.31 15.47
CA ALA A 15 -8.23 17.93 14.07
C ALA A 15 -7.85 16.45 14.05
N GLU A 16 -8.82 15.56 13.94
CA GLU A 16 -8.55 14.17 13.58
C GLU A 16 -8.13 14.15 12.11
N ALA A 17 -6.89 13.71 11.89
CA ALA A 17 -6.31 13.52 10.57
C ALA A 17 -7.12 12.45 9.82
N ALA A 18 -7.65 12.83 8.66
CA ALA A 18 -8.26 11.91 7.70
C ALA A 18 -7.13 11.16 6.98
N ASP A 19 -6.79 9.96 7.45
CA ASP A 19 -5.79 9.07 6.85
C ASP A 19 -6.36 7.67 6.56
N ASP A 20 -7.70 7.49 6.64
CA ASP A 20 -8.34 6.15 6.62
C ASP A 20 -8.99 5.78 5.27
N ASP A 21 -9.31 6.76 4.40
CA ASP A 21 -10.10 6.50 3.19
C ASP A 21 -9.33 5.75 2.07
N GLU A 22 -8.00 5.93 1.95
CA GLU A 22 -7.25 5.36 0.82
C GLU A 22 -7.02 3.84 0.95
N LYS A 23 -6.85 3.33 2.19
CA LYS A 23 -6.66 1.90 2.46
C LYS A 23 -7.88 1.05 2.10
N ASP A 24 -9.07 1.62 2.27
CA ASP A 24 -10.32 0.91 2.09
C ASP A 24 -10.60 0.70 0.59
N LEU A 25 -10.23 1.67 -0.26
CA LEU A 25 -10.48 1.62 -1.70
C LEU A 25 -9.71 0.51 -2.43
N ILE A 26 -8.46 0.24 -2.03
CA ILE A 26 -7.64 -0.82 -2.65
C ILE A 26 -8.15 -2.20 -2.23
N SER A 27 -8.52 -2.35 -0.95
CA SER A 27 -9.01 -3.61 -0.38
C SER A 27 -10.41 -3.98 -0.91
N GLN A 28 -11.22 -2.98 -1.28
CA GLN A 28 -12.54 -3.17 -1.88
C GLN A 28 -12.52 -3.39 -3.40
N TYR A 29 -11.37 -3.15 -4.06
CA TYR A 29 -11.26 -3.33 -5.50
C TYR A 29 -11.33 -4.82 -5.89
N ILE A 30 -12.14 -5.12 -6.91
CA ILE A 30 -12.24 -6.47 -7.47
C ILE A 30 -11.08 -6.69 -8.45
N HIS A 31 -10.01 -7.29 -7.94
CA HIS A 31 -8.84 -7.61 -8.74
C HIS A 31 -9.13 -8.75 -9.72
N VAL A 32 -8.66 -8.61 -10.96
CA VAL A 32 -8.84 -9.58 -12.03
C VAL A 32 -7.69 -10.58 -12.00
N PRO A 33 -7.93 -11.90 -11.91
CA PRO A 33 -6.87 -12.91 -12.01
C PRO A 33 -6.08 -12.76 -13.32
N THR A 34 -4.76 -12.60 -13.18
CA THR A 34 -3.86 -12.32 -14.30
C THR A 34 -2.74 -13.36 -14.32
N SER A 35 -2.40 -13.83 -15.52
CA SER A 35 -1.33 -14.80 -15.73
C SER A 35 0.04 -14.23 -15.34
N CYS A 36 0.92 -15.05 -14.77
CA CYS A 36 2.32 -14.70 -14.51
C CYS A 36 3.14 -14.42 -15.78
N GLU A 37 2.61 -14.78 -16.96
CA GLU A 37 3.19 -14.43 -18.27
C GLU A 37 2.88 -12.97 -18.66
N THR A 38 1.89 -12.36 -18.02
CA THR A 38 1.60 -10.93 -18.16
C THR A 38 2.52 -10.17 -17.21
N GLU A 39 3.80 -10.09 -17.59
CA GLU A 39 4.88 -9.50 -16.77
C GLU A 39 4.58 -8.06 -16.32
N ASN A 40 3.69 -7.34 -17.03
CA ASN A 40 3.29 -5.98 -16.69
C ASN A 40 1.78 -5.73 -16.81
N CYS A 41 1.15 -5.31 -15.71
CA CYS A 41 -0.24 -4.84 -15.67
C CYS A 41 -0.33 -3.31 -15.87
N VAL A 42 -0.49 -2.88 -17.13
CA VAL A 42 -0.58 -1.45 -17.47
C VAL A 42 -1.94 -0.85 -17.13
N ALA A 43 -3.03 -1.63 -17.26
CA ALA A 43 -4.39 -1.16 -16.98
C ALA A 43 -4.67 -1.03 -15.47
N GLY A 44 -3.85 -1.66 -14.64
CA GLY A 44 -4.11 -1.80 -13.22
C GLY A 44 -5.17 -2.86 -12.90
N GLY A 45 -5.47 -3.06 -11.62
CA GLY A 45 -6.53 -3.97 -11.20
C GLY A 45 -6.19 -5.46 -11.27
N CYS A 46 -4.93 -5.83 -11.45
CA CYS A 46 -4.52 -7.22 -11.63
C CYS A 46 -4.32 -7.97 -10.31
N LEU A 47 -4.69 -9.24 -10.27
CA LEU A 47 -4.33 -10.20 -9.23
C LEU A 47 -3.31 -11.18 -9.79
N PHE A 48 -2.09 -11.16 -9.25
CA PHE A 48 -1.04 -12.10 -9.57
C PHE A 48 -0.82 -13.06 -8.41
N GLU A 49 -0.84 -14.36 -8.69
CA GLU A 49 -0.70 -15.39 -7.66
C GLU A 49 0.49 -16.31 -7.91
N ASN A 50 1.36 -16.42 -6.91
CA ASN A 50 2.47 -17.40 -6.90
C ASN A 50 3.44 -17.29 -8.08
N CYS A 51 3.65 -16.09 -8.60
CA CYS A 51 4.49 -15.90 -9.78
C CYS A 51 5.98 -15.96 -9.45
N ALA A 52 6.69 -16.88 -10.12
CA ALA A 52 8.14 -17.00 -10.00
C ALA A 52 8.92 -15.98 -10.85
N SER A 53 8.28 -15.46 -11.91
CA SER A 53 8.78 -14.36 -12.72
C SER A 53 8.63 -13.03 -11.96
N PRO A 54 9.53 -12.06 -12.20
CA PRO A 54 9.32 -10.67 -11.77
C PRO A 54 8.07 -10.08 -12.42
N LEU A 55 7.35 -9.25 -11.68
CA LEU A 55 6.12 -8.59 -12.13
C LEU A 55 6.20 -7.08 -11.94
N SER A 56 5.55 -6.33 -12.83
CA SER A 56 5.36 -4.88 -12.72
C SER A 56 3.86 -4.54 -12.81
N CYS A 57 3.45 -3.53 -12.05
CA CYS A 57 2.13 -2.92 -12.16
C CYS A 57 2.28 -1.41 -12.31
N LYS A 58 2.02 -0.93 -13.52
CA LYS A 58 2.08 0.50 -13.85
C LYS A 58 0.75 1.21 -13.64
N GLY A 59 -0.36 0.50 -13.80
CA GLY A 59 -1.70 1.07 -13.67
C GLY A 59 -2.21 1.19 -12.23
N GLY A 60 -1.49 0.63 -11.25
CA GLY A 60 -1.92 0.57 -9.85
C GLY A 60 -3.09 -0.39 -9.61
N LEU A 61 -3.61 -0.39 -8.38
CA LEU A 61 -4.68 -1.29 -7.92
C LEU A 61 -4.34 -2.76 -8.16
N CYS A 62 -3.07 -3.14 -8.03
CA CYS A 62 -2.63 -4.51 -8.22
C CYS A 62 -2.47 -5.22 -6.90
N TYR A 63 -2.77 -6.52 -6.91
CA TYR A 63 -2.59 -7.42 -5.79
C TYR A 63 -1.62 -8.54 -6.18
N PHE A 64 -0.46 -8.54 -5.56
CA PHE A 64 0.53 -9.61 -5.64
C PHE A 64 0.41 -10.52 -4.43
N ARG A 65 -0.05 -11.77 -4.64
CA ARG A 65 -0.34 -12.72 -3.57
C ARG A 65 0.50 -13.99 -3.68
N GLY A 66 1.35 -14.24 -2.69
CA GLY A 66 1.91 -15.56 -2.43
C GLY A 66 0.88 -16.46 -1.74
N ALA A 67 0.95 -17.78 -1.96
CA ALA A 67 0.10 -18.74 -1.26
C ALA A 67 0.46 -18.78 0.22
N THR A 68 -0.44 -18.29 1.05
CA THR A 68 -0.30 -18.22 2.51
C THR A 68 -0.72 -19.52 3.23
N TYR A 69 -1.37 -20.46 2.54
CA TYR A 69 -1.91 -21.71 3.14
C TYR A 69 -1.44 -23.02 2.49
N SER A 70 -0.39 -22.99 1.67
CA SER A 70 0.11 -24.21 1.01
C SER A 70 1.21 -24.89 1.81
N VAL A 71 1.06 -26.21 1.98
CA VAL A 71 2.00 -27.14 2.63
C VAL A 71 3.40 -27.15 1.99
N SER A 72 3.57 -26.47 0.85
CA SER A 72 4.84 -26.07 0.24
C SER A 72 5.15 -24.60 0.59
N HIS A 73 6.03 -24.38 1.56
CA HIS A 73 6.36 -23.10 2.20
C HIS A 73 6.97 -22.01 1.27
N ASP A 74 7.11 -22.29 -0.03
CA ASP A 74 7.92 -21.50 -0.96
C ASP A 74 7.15 -20.91 -2.16
N ARG A 75 5.81 -20.95 -2.16
CA ARG A 75 5.01 -20.31 -3.23
C ARG A 75 4.74 -18.84 -2.93
N LYS A 76 5.78 -18.02 -3.09
CA LYS A 76 5.71 -16.55 -3.01
C LYS A 76 5.73 -15.97 -4.41
N CYS A 77 5.15 -14.79 -4.61
CA CYS A 77 5.56 -13.97 -5.75
C CYS A 77 7.02 -13.56 -5.50
N LYS A 78 7.92 -13.86 -6.46
CA LYS A 78 9.37 -13.71 -6.26
C LYS A 78 9.77 -12.23 -6.14
N THR A 79 9.36 -11.43 -7.11
CA THR A 79 9.63 -9.99 -7.17
C THR A 79 8.43 -9.28 -7.77
N ALA A 80 7.96 -8.21 -7.15
CA ALA A 80 6.87 -7.40 -7.68
C ALA A 80 7.16 -5.90 -7.50
N VAL A 81 6.81 -5.09 -8.48
CA VAL A 81 7.01 -3.63 -8.44
C VAL A 81 5.68 -2.93 -8.71
N CYS A 82 5.32 -1.97 -7.87
CA CYS A 82 4.18 -1.07 -8.08
C CYS A 82 4.72 0.31 -8.45
N GLU A 83 4.57 0.69 -9.72
CA GLU A 83 5.12 1.96 -10.24
C GLU A 83 4.15 3.15 -10.08
N GLY A 84 2.90 2.90 -9.70
CA GLY A 84 1.92 3.98 -9.47
C GLY A 84 0.56 3.48 -8.96
N GLY A 85 -0.27 4.43 -8.55
CA GLY A 85 -1.59 4.15 -7.97
C GLY A 85 -1.47 3.55 -6.57
N ALA A 86 -2.14 2.44 -6.31
CA ALA A 86 -2.09 1.83 -4.99
C ALA A 86 -2.11 0.30 -5.03
N CYS A 87 -1.22 -0.39 -4.32
CA CYS A 87 -0.97 -1.83 -4.50
C CYS A 87 -0.90 -2.61 -3.19
N ILE A 88 -1.20 -3.91 -3.26
CA ILE A 88 -1.09 -4.85 -2.14
C ILE A 88 -0.04 -5.91 -2.46
N PHE A 89 0.93 -6.05 -1.55
CA PHE A 89 1.93 -7.11 -1.53
C PHE A 89 1.64 -8.03 -0.35
N ASP A 90 1.06 -9.21 -0.59
CA ASP A 90 0.84 -10.23 0.43
C ASP A 90 1.76 -11.43 0.19
N ASN A 91 2.64 -11.71 1.15
CA ASN A 91 3.56 -12.84 1.11
C ASN A 91 4.41 -12.87 -0.18
N THR A 92 4.94 -11.71 -0.55
CA THR A 92 5.89 -11.53 -1.66
C THR A 92 7.32 -11.58 -1.13
N ALA A 93 8.25 -12.25 -1.83
CA ALA A 93 9.63 -12.38 -1.36
C ALA A 93 10.43 -11.07 -1.50
N ASP A 94 10.14 -10.29 -2.55
CA ASP A 94 10.69 -8.97 -2.81
C ASP A 94 9.59 -8.08 -3.42
N ALA A 95 9.46 -6.85 -2.96
CA ALA A 95 8.38 -5.93 -3.32
C ALA A 95 8.87 -4.49 -3.34
N GLN A 96 8.69 -3.74 -4.42
CA GLN A 96 9.14 -2.34 -4.50
C GLN A 96 7.97 -1.40 -4.73
N CYS A 97 7.96 -0.28 -4.00
CA CYS A 97 6.99 0.79 -4.14
C CYS A 97 7.68 2.14 -4.44
N PRO A 98 8.16 2.34 -5.67
CA PRO A 98 8.74 3.62 -6.11
C PRO A 98 7.70 4.75 -6.28
N GLY A 99 6.39 4.48 -6.20
CA GLY A 99 5.32 5.50 -6.32
C GLY A 99 3.96 5.02 -5.80
N GLY A 100 3.18 5.92 -5.21
CA GLY A 100 1.78 5.66 -4.83
C GLY A 100 1.56 5.10 -3.41
N GLY A 101 0.37 4.52 -3.17
CA GLY A 101 -0.05 3.96 -1.88
C GLY A 101 0.17 2.45 -1.78
N CYS A 102 1.10 1.98 -0.94
CA CYS A 102 1.45 0.55 -0.90
C CYS A 102 1.14 -0.11 0.44
N GLN A 103 0.54 -1.30 0.37
CA GLN A 103 0.28 -2.13 1.53
C GLN A 103 1.13 -3.40 1.49
N PHE A 104 1.91 -3.61 2.54
CA PHE A 104 2.75 -4.79 2.72
C PHE A 104 2.18 -5.68 3.83
N VAL A 105 1.84 -6.92 3.46
CA VAL A 105 1.24 -7.93 4.32
C VAL A 105 2.11 -9.18 4.30
N ASN A 106 2.47 -9.70 5.48
CA ASN A 106 3.24 -10.96 5.60
C ASN A 106 4.55 -11.04 4.77
N VAL A 107 5.26 -9.92 4.58
CA VAL A 107 6.49 -9.90 3.77
C VAL A 107 7.73 -10.32 4.59
N PRO A 108 8.58 -11.24 4.10
CA PRO A 108 9.72 -11.80 4.82
C PRO A 108 10.98 -10.93 4.65
N LYS A 109 10.93 -9.71 5.19
CA LYS A 109 12.06 -8.79 5.51
C LYS A 109 11.42 -7.41 5.67
N THR A 110 11.32 -6.95 6.91
CA THR A 110 10.78 -5.62 7.19
C THR A 110 11.89 -4.59 7.00
N LEU A 111 11.86 -3.93 5.84
CA LEU A 111 12.18 -2.52 5.60
C LEU A 111 13.62 -2.10 5.92
N ALA A 112 14.51 -2.32 4.96
CA ALA A 112 15.66 -1.45 4.78
C ALA A 112 15.20 -0.19 4.00
N ASP A 113 15.91 0.92 4.18
CA ASP A 113 15.75 2.15 3.38
C ASP A 113 15.72 1.79 1.88
N GLY A 114 14.78 2.36 1.10
CA GLY A 114 14.68 2.11 -0.36
C GLY A 114 13.46 1.29 -0.85
N TYR A 115 12.60 0.80 0.05
CA TYR A 115 11.45 -0.06 -0.32
C TYR A 115 10.13 0.72 -0.53
N CYS A 116 10.03 1.86 0.14
CA CYS A 116 8.87 2.75 0.11
C CYS A 116 9.36 4.17 -0.25
N ASP A 117 9.85 4.29 -1.48
CA ASP A 117 10.49 5.53 -1.94
C ASP A 117 9.45 6.56 -2.36
N GLY A 118 8.28 6.10 -2.82
CA GLY A 118 7.39 6.86 -3.71
C GLY A 118 6.14 7.52 -3.14
N GLY A 119 5.63 7.05 -2.00
CA GLY A 119 4.35 7.50 -1.45
C GLY A 119 3.97 6.77 -0.16
N GLY A 120 2.73 6.95 0.31
CA GLY A 120 2.28 6.42 1.61
C GLY A 120 2.34 4.89 1.68
N CYS A 121 3.00 4.35 2.71
CA CYS A 121 3.07 2.91 2.90
C CYS A 121 2.47 2.46 4.21
N THR A 122 1.88 1.27 4.18
CA THR A 122 1.45 0.58 5.39
C THR A 122 2.06 -0.81 5.47
N LEU A 123 2.64 -1.11 6.63
CA LEU A 123 3.20 -2.41 6.96
C LEU A 123 2.32 -3.06 8.02
N GLN A 124 1.76 -4.23 7.70
CA GLN A 124 0.92 -4.99 8.64
C GLN A 124 -0.20 -4.12 9.24
N GLY A 125 -0.77 -3.23 8.44
CA GLY A 125 -1.83 -2.31 8.85
C GLY A 125 -1.34 -0.94 9.31
N SER A 126 -0.14 -0.83 9.86
CA SER A 126 0.41 0.43 10.43
C SER A 126 1.12 1.28 9.38
N SER A 127 0.99 2.61 9.46
CA SER A 127 1.75 3.54 8.62
C SER A 127 3.26 3.34 8.80
N HIS A 128 4.00 3.37 7.71
CA HIS A 128 5.45 3.21 7.67
C HIS A 128 6.09 4.42 6.96
N PRO A 129 7.19 4.99 7.50
CA PRO A 129 7.86 6.12 6.86
C PRO A 129 8.24 5.83 5.41
N SER A 130 8.03 6.82 4.56
CA SER A 130 8.37 6.81 3.14
C SER A 130 9.19 8.05 2.80
N ASP A 131 10.17 7.94 1.90
CA ASP A 131 11.05 9.05 1.56
C ASP A 131 10.34 10.22 0.84
N LEU A 132 9.16 9.97 0.26
CA LEU A 132 8.32 10.96 -0.44
C LEU A 132 7.05 11.40 0.31
N SER A 133 6.90 11.11 1.62
CA SER A 133 5.68 11.38 2.42
C SER A 133 5.24 12.87 2.50
N GLY A 134 5.86 13.78 1.76
CA GLY A 134 5.54 15.21 1.75
C GLY A 134 5.52 15.89 0.38
N SER A 135 5.53 15.18 -0.76
CA SER A 135 5.79 15.85 -2.06
C SER A 135 4.81 15.59 -3.22
N LEU A 136 3.61 15.04 -3.02
CA LEU A 136 2.64 14.85 -4.12
C LEU A 136 1.23 15.41 -3.86
N ALA A 137 1.19 16.65 -3.36
CA ALA A 137 0.07 17.56 -3.66
C ALA A 137 0.60 18.67 -4.58
N ALA A 138 0.42 18.51 -5.89
CA ALA A 138 0.59 19.57 -6.89
C ALA A 138 -0.46 19.42 -7.98
#